data_AF-A0A9D4KHW1-F1
#
_entry.id   AF-A0A9D4KHW1-F1
#
_cell.length_a   1.000
_cell.length_b   1.000
_cell.length_c   1.000
_cell.angle_alpha   90.00
_cell.angle_beta   90.00
_cell.angle_gamma   90.00
#
_symmetry.space_group_name_H-M   'P 1'
#
loop_
_entity.id
_entity.type
_entity.pdbx_description
1 polymer ?
#
loop_
_entity_poly.entity_id
_entity_poly.type
_entity_poly.pdbx_seq_one_letter_code
_entity_poly.pdbx_strand_id
1 'polypeptide(L)'
;MKTIGTFVCIIALCYAATTHRPHLTHEPSEVDAFLFQYVATTHHLLVKWHPDKNTYECYITTLTDAERNQIHTDAGMRAVETRVLGQLSSGTMVPDTTTLDQHDVKACGTGRNHTMPVFYTITV
;
A
#
# COMPACT_ATOMS: atom_id res chain seq x y z
N MET A 1 77.94 -10.30 -34.08
CA MET A 1 77.52 -11.26 -33.03
C MET A 1 76.91 -10.50 -31.86
N LYS A 2 75.60 -10.69 -31.62
CA LYS A 2 74.82 -10.61 -30.35
C LYS A 2 73.38 -10.12 -30.60
N THR A 3 72.54 -11.10 -30.93
CA THR A 3 71.23 -11.45 -30.37
C THR A 3 70.40 -10.50 -29.48
N ILE A 4 69.06 -10.56 -29.72
CA ILE A 4 67.92 -10.49 -28.77
C ILE A 4 67.52 -9.07 -28.31
N GLY A 5 66.26 -8.66 -28.29
CA GLY A 5 65.01 -9.39 -28.45
C GLY A 5 63.79 -8.47 -28.48
N THR A 6 62.75 -8.99 -29.12
CA THR A 6 61.42 -8.41 -29.29
C THR A 6 60.70 -8.32 -27.93
N PHE A 7 60.23 -7.14 -27.54
CA PHE A 7 59.22 -6.98 -26.48
C PHE A 7 57.95 -6.39 -27.08
N VAL A 8 57.05 -7.26 -27.50
CA VAL A 8 55.66 -6.92 -27.85
C VAL A 8 54.91 -6.77 -26.54
N CYS A 9 54.69 -5.54 -26.09
CA CYS A 9 53.77 -5.24 -24.99
C CYS A 9 52.33 -5.44 -25.48
N ILE A 10 51.79 -6.65 -25.34
CA ILE A 10 50.36 -6.90 -25.45
C ILE A 10 49.71 -6.38 -24.17
N ILE A 11 49.27 -5.12 -24.19
CA ILE A 11 48.41 -4.58 -23.14
C ILE A 11 47.02 -5.19 -23.39
N ALA A 12 46.76 -6.32 -22.72
CA ALA A 12 45.44 -6.91 -22.63
C ALA A 12 44.52 -5.91 -21.91
N LEU A 13 43.71 -5.19 -22.69
CA LEU A 13 42.59 -4.39 -22.19
C LEU A 13 41.52 -5.33 -21.63
N CYS A 14 41.69 -5.71 -20.37
CA CYS A 14 40.61 -6.30 -19.58
C CYS A 14 39.59 -5.19 -19.27
N TYR A 15 38.66 -4.94 -20.19
CA TYR A 15 37.42 -4.27 -19.85
C TYR A 15 36.64 -5.21 -18.91
N ALA A 16 36.79 -5.02 -17.60
CA ALA A 16 35.85 -5.53 -16.64
C ALA A 16 34.52 -4.79 -16.87
N ALA A 17 33.71 -5.30 -17.78
CA ALA A 17 32.31 -4.94 -17.88
C ALA A 17 31.65 -5.40 -16.59
N THR A 18 31.59 -4.51 -15.59
CA THR A 18 30.76 -4.71 -14.41
C THR A 18 29.32 -4.67 -14.90
N THR A 19 28.75 -5.82 -15.20
CA THR A 19 27.30 -5.99 -15.26
C THR A 19 26.75 -5.57 -13.91
N HIS A 20 26.32 -4.31 -13.80
CA HIS A 20 25.39 -3.91 -12.77
C HIS A 20 24.20 -4.85 -12.92
N ARG A 21 24.00 -5.75 -11.95
CA ARG A 21 22.76 -6.51 -11.88
C ARG A 21 21.64 -5.46 -11.90
N PRO A 22 20.62 -5.60 -12.76
CA PRO A 22 19.45 -4.75 -12.63
C PRO A 22 19.00 -4.89 -11.19
N HIS A 23 18.94 -3.79 -10.46
CA HIS A 23 18.26 -3.77 -9.18
C HIS A 23 16.87 -4.32 -9.47
N LEU A 24 16.62 -5.54 -8.99
CA LEU A 24 15.26 -6.09 -8.97
C LEU A 24 14.43 -5.02 -8.26
N THR A 25 13.51 -4.40 -8.99
CA THR A 25 12.39 -3.69 -8.38
C THR A 25 11.79 -4.65 -7.37
N HIS A 26 11.98 -4.33 -6.10
CA HIS A 26 11.54 -5.16 -4.99
C HIS A 26 10.06 -5.47 -5.20
N GLU A 27 9.68 -6.75 -5.18
CA GLU A 27 8.27 -7.13 -5.20
C GLU A 27 7.59 -6.45 -4.00
N PRO A 28 6.43 -5.78 -4.19
CA PRO A 28 5.73 -5.16 -3.06
C PRO A 28 5.52 -6.22 -1.98
N SER A 29 5.90 -5.90 -0.74
CA SER A 29 5.62 -6.81 0.35
C SER A 29 4.11 -6.85 0.59
N GLU A 30 3.55 -7.93 1.11
CA GLU A 30 2.14 -7.97 1.52
C GLU A 30 1.77 -6.87 2.53
N VAL A 31 2.79 -6.28 3.18
CA VAL A 31 2.65 -5.13 4.07
C VAL A 31 2.26 -3.87 3.31
N ASP A 32 2.61 -3.76 2.03
CA ASP A 32 2.29 -2.61 1.17
C ASP A 32 0.85 -2.68 0.60
N ALA A 33 0.09 -3.74 0.94
CA ALA A 33 -1.26 -3.96 0.44
C ALA A 33 -2.33 -3.22 1.26
N PHE A 34 -3.42 -2.86 0.60
CA PHE A 34 -4.64 -2.40 1.26
C PHE A 34 -5.32 -3.58 1.96
N LEU A 35 -5.58 -3.43 3.27
CA LEU A 35 -6.37 -4.37 4.06
C LEU A 35 -7.78 -3.81 4.24
N PHE A 36 -8.77 -4.56 3.77
CA PHE A 36 -10.18 -4.22 3.94
C PHE A 36 -10.76 -5.02 5.10
N GLN A 37 -11.42 -4.32 6.04
CA GLN A 37 -12.03 -4.94 7.21
C GLN A 37 -13.43 -4.39 7.44
N TYR A 38 -14.43 -5.26 7.34
CA TYR A 38 -15.80 -4.91 7.71
C TYR A 38 -15.99 -4.97 9.23
N VAL A 39 -16.56 -3.91 9.81
CA VAL A 39 -16.91 -3.82 11.23
C VAL A 39 -18.42 -3.98 11.37
N ALA A 40 -18.85 -5.16 11.80
CA ALA A 40 -20.28 -5.49 11.89
C ALA A 40 -21.07 -4.62 12.88
N THR A 41 -20.41 -4.06 13.89
CA THR A 41 -21.04 -3.22 14.92
C THR A 41 -21.49 -1.86 14.37
N THR A 42 -20.66 -1.25 13.54
CA THR A 42 -20.86 0.10 12.98
C THR A 42 -21.31 0.05 11.53
N HIS A 43 -21.29 -1.13 10.92
CA HIS A 43 -21.49 -1.35 9.49
C HIS A 43 -20.55 -0.54 8.59
N HIS A 44 -19.38 -0.19 9.12
CA HIS A 44 -18.34 0.50 8.37
C HIS A 44 -17.37 -0.50 7.76
N LEU A 45 -16.78 -0.10 6.65
CA LEU A 45 -15.60 -0.76 6.10
C LEU A 45 -14.38 0.09 6.41
N LEU A 46 -13.36 -0.56 6.95
CA LEU A 46 -12.05 0.04 7.20
C LEU A 46 -11.12 -0.36 6.06
N VAL A 47 -10.39 0.61 5.52
CA VAL A 47 -9.29 0.39 4.60
C VAL A 47 -8.02 0.80 5.30
N LYS A 48 -7.14 -0.16 5.53
CA LYS A 48 -5.88 0.03 6.23
C LYS A 48 -4.75 -0.10 5.25
N TRP A 49 -3.78 0.80 5.33
CA TRP A 49 -2.64 0.81 4.44
C TRP A 49 -1.38 1.17 5.21
N HIS A 50 -0.30 0.46 4.91
CA HIS A 50 1.03 0.72 5.46
C HIS A 50 1.96 1.08 4.30
N PRO A 51 2.05 2.36 3.90
CA PRO A 51 2.98 2.76 2.85
C PRO A 51 4.44 2.53 3.24
N ASP A 52 4.74 2.50 4.54
CA ASP A 52 6.05 2.17 5.08
C ASP A 52 5.93 1.59 6.50
N LYS A 53 7.06 1.21 7.11
CA LYS A 53 7.10 0.57 8.44
C LYS A 53 6.65 1.48 9.60
N ASN A 54 6.64 2.80 9.39
CA ASN A 54 6.36 3.82 10.39
C ASN A 54 5.05 4.56 10.14
N THR A 55 4.57 4.55 8.89
CA THR A 55 3.33 5.21 8.49
C THR A 55 2.19 4.21 8.44
N TYR A 56 1.09 4.59 9.07
CA TYR A 56 -0.13 3.81 9.08
C TYR A 56 -1.30 4.70 8.73
N GLU A 57 -2.03 4.33 7.69
CA GLU A 57 -3.22 5.02 7.26
C GLU A 57 -4.42 4.10 7.45
N CYS A 58 -5.48 4.64 8.06
CA CYS A 58 -6.75 3.95 8.20
C CYS A 58 -7.86 4.88 7.73
N TYR A 59 -8.52 4.45 6.66
CA TYR A 59 -9.68 5.08 6.09
C TYR A 59 -10.92 4.33 6.55
N ILE A 60 -12.01 5.03 6.81
CA ILE A 60 -13.28 4.44 7.18
C ILE A 60 -14.28 4.83 6.09
N THR A 61 -15.20 3.95 5.74
CA THR A 61 -16.31 4.28 4.86
C THR A 61 -17.57 3.64 5.39
N THR A 62 -18.64 4.42 5.41
CA THR A 62 -19.98 3.91 5.64
C THR A 62 -20.44 3.12 4.42
N LEU A 63 -21.15 2.02 4.65
CA LEU A 63 -21.76 1.21 3.62
C LEU A 63 -23.23 1.57 3.48
N THR A 64 -23.71 1.63 2.25
CA THR A 64 -25.14 1.73 1.97
C THR A 64 -25.86 0.45 2.40
N ASP A 65 -27.18 0.52 2.61
CA ASP A 65 -27.99 -0.65 2.98
C ASP A 65 -27.84 -1.82 1.99
N ALA A 66 -27.76 -1.51 0.70
CA ALA A 66 -27.54 -2.50 -0.34
C ALA A 66 -26.16 -3.18 -0.21
N GLU A 67 -25.11 -2.40 0.03
CA GLU A 67 -23.75 -2.92 0.20
C GLU A 67 -23.60 -3.77 1.46
N ARG A 68 -24.24 -3.37 2.58
CA ARG A 68 -24.24 -4.17 3.81
C ARG A 68 -24.80 -5.58 3.58
N ASN A 69 -25.81 -5.71 2.71
CA ASN A 69 -26.38 -7.01 2.39
C ASN A 69 -25.46 -7.82 1.47
N GLN A 70 -24.69 -7.17 0.62
CA GLN A 70 -23.86 -7.82 -0.39
C GLN A 70 -22.44 -8.14 0.09
N ILE A 71 -21.93 -7.44 1.12
CA ILE A 71 -20.54 -7.55 1.59
C ILE A 71 -20.18 -8.96 2.09
N HIS A 72 -21.18 -9.78 2.42
CA HIS A 72 -21.01 -11.17 2.82
C HIS A 72 -20.78 -12.14 1.65
N THR A 73 -20.62 -11.62 0.44
CA THR A 73 -20.28 -12.38 -0.77
C THR A 73 -19.00 -11.84 -1.37
N ASP A 74 -18.19 -12.69 -2.01
CA ASP A 74 -16.95 -12.26 -2.66
C ASP A 74 -17.19 -11.15 -3.70
N ALA A 75 -18.26 -11.29 -4.48
CA ALA A 75 -18.64 -10.30 -5.48
C ALA A 75 -19.02 -8.95 -4.85
N GLY A 76 -19.81 -8.97 -3.78
CA GLY A 76 -20.20 -7.76 -3.08
C GLY A 76 -19.04 -7.10 -2.34
N MET A 77 -18.20 -7.89 -1.66
CA MET A 77 -16.96 -7.39 -1.04
C MET A 77 -16.09 -6.70 -2.09
N ARG A 78 -15.81 -7.36 -3.22
CA ARG A 78 -14.99 -6.79 -4.29
C ARG A 78 -15.60 -5.55 -4.93
N ALA A 79 -16.92 -5.49 -5.07
CA ALA A 79 -17.60 -4.30 -5.58
C ALA A 79 -17.41 -3.10 -4.64
N VAL A 80 -17.54 -3.33 -3.33
CA VAL A 80 -17.29 -2.31 -2.31
C VAL A 80 -15.82 -1.89 -2.30
N GLU A 81 -14.86 -2.83 -2.29
CA GLU A 81 -13.43 -2.52 -2.35
C GLU A 81 -13.09 -1.65 -3.57
N THR A 82 -13.61 -2.01 -4.74
CA THR A 82 -13.37 -1.28 -5.99
C THR A 82 -13.92 0.14 -5.92
N ARG A 83 -15.13 0.33 -5.39
CA ARG A 83 -15.70 1.67 -5.19
C ARG A 83 -14.82 2.51 -4.27
N VAL A 84 -14.43 1.94 -3.14
CA VAL A 84 -13.69 2.64 -2.09
C VAL A 84 -12.28 3.01 -2.56
N LEU A 85 -11.60 2.10 -3.26
CA LEU A 85 -10.34 2.40 -3.96
C LEU A 85 -10.51 3.48 -5.02
N GLY A 86 -11.61 3.46 -5.78
CA GLY A 86 -11.96 4.51 -6.72
C GLY A 86 -12.01 5.88 -6.04
N GLN A 87 -12.69 5.97 -4.89
CA GLN A 87 -12.84 7.20 -4.13
C GLN A 87 -11.53 7.70 -3.50
N LEU A 88 -10.68 6.77 -3.03
CA LEU A 88 -9.32 7.08 -2.59
C LEU A 88 -8.51 7.67 -3.74
N SER A 89 -8.56 7.03 -4.92
CA SER A 89 -7.81 7.48 -6.10
C SER A 89 -8.27 8.84 -6.64
N SER A 90 -9.55 9.17 -6.50
CA SER A 90 -10.11 10.46 -6.93
C SER A 90 -10.03 11.56 -5.86
N GLY A 91 -9.57 11.25 -4.64
CA GLY A 91 -9.52 12.21 -3.53
C GLY A 91 -10.90 12.73 -3.11
N THR A 92 -11.97 11.96 -3.37
CA THR A 92 -13.36 12.37 -3.07
C THR A 92 -13.81 11.95 -1.68
N MET A 93 -12.94 11.30 -0.91
CA MET A 93 -13.20 11.03 0.50
C MET A 93 -13.05 12.33 1.29
N VAL A 94 -14.10 12.72 2.03
CA VAL A 94 -14.11 13.95 2.83
C VAL A 94 -13.86 13.61 4.30
N PRO A 95 -12.89 14.27 4.97
CA PRO A 95 -12.63 13.99 6.36
C PRO A 95 -13.81 14.37 7.25
N ASP A 96 -14.25 13.44 8.10
CA ASP A 96 -15.30 13.70 9.09
C ASP A 96 -15.00 12.92 10.36
N THR A 97 -14.67 13.68 11.41
CA THR A 97 -14.32 13.12 12.72
C THR A 97 -15.50 13.10 13.68
N THR A 98 -16.68 13.61 13.28
CA THR A 98 -17.82 13.76 14.17
C THR A 98 -18.65 12.49 14.30
N THR A 99 -18.55 11.60 13.31
CA THR A 99 -19.30 10.34 13.23
C THR A 99 -18.48 9.12 13.67
N LEU A 100 -17.35 9.35 14.34
CA LEU A 100 -16.43 8.28 14.68
C LEU A 100 -16.92 7.46 15.85
N ASP A 101 -17.10 6.17 15.59
CA ASP A 101 -17.35 5.20 16.62
C ASP A 101 -16.04 4.68 17.22
N GLN A 102 -16.02 4.51 18.54
CA GLN A 102 -14.86 4.00 19.27
C GLN A 102 -14.43 2.60 18.79
N HIS A 103 -15.38 1.79 18.31
CA HIS A 103 -15.10 0.48 17.72
C HIS A 103 -14.25 0.60 16.47
N ASP A 104 -14.52 1.58 15.60
CA ASP A 104 -13.74 1.78 14.38
C ASP A 104 -12.34 2.30 14.69
N VAL A 105 -12.23 3.25 15.64
CA VAL A 105 -10.93 3.78 16.09
C VAL A 105 -10.07 2.65 16.67
N LYS A 106 -10.67 1.78 17.50
CA LYS A 106 -9.98 0.61 18.06
C LYS A 106 -9.59 -0.39 16.98
N ALA A 107 -10.44 -0.59 15.97
CA ALA A 107 -10.18 -1.51 14.87
C ALA A 107 -9.08 -0.99 13.94
N CYS A 108 -9.03 0.32 13.64
CA CYS A 108 -7.88 0.98 13.01
C CYS A 108 -6.60 0.76 13.83
N GLY A 109 -6.71 0.64 15.15
CA GLY A 109 -5.59 0.30 16.01
C GLY A 109 -4.75 1.52 16.36
N THR A 110 -3.88 1.33 17.34
CA THR A 110 -3.03 2.37 17.90
C THR A 110 -1.55 2.08 17.60
N GLY A 111 -1.04 2.55 16.47
CA GLY A 111 0.37 2.38 16.09
C GLY A 111 1.31 3.32 16.87
N ARG A 112 2.41 2.83 17.45
CA ARG A 112 3.29 3.54 18.41
C ARG A 112 3.87 4.92 18.01
N ASN A 113 3.71 5.40 16.76
CA ASN A 113 4.25 6.66 16.23
C ASN A 113 3.21 7.43 15.39
N HIS A 114 2.03 7.68 15.95
CA HIS A 114 0.82 8.08 15.23
C HIS A 114 0.94 9.40 14.45
N THR A 115 0.92 9.31 13.12
CA THR A 115 0.09 10.23 12.34
C THR A 115 -1.35 9.77 12.59
N MET A 116 -2.24 10.65 13.02
CA MET A 116 -3.61 10.28 13.39
C MET A 116 -4.31 9.55 12.23
N PRO A 117 -5.13 8.52 12.50
CA PRO A 117 -6.04 7.97 11.50
C PRO A 117 -6.80 9.14 10.84
N VAL A 118 -6.68 9.27 9.53
CA VAL A 118 -7.42 10.29 8.79
C VAL A 118 -8.77 9.68 8.47
N PHE A 119 -9.76 10.15 9.21
CA PHE A 119 -11.11 9.62 9.15
C PHE A 119 -11.86 10.32 8.03
N TYR A 120 -12.46 9.54 7.14
CA TYR A 120 -13.29 10.07 6.07
C TYR A 120 -14.69 9.52 6.23
N THR A 121 -15.71 10.35 6.07
CA THR A 121 -17.06 9.86 5.79
C THR A 121 -17.36 10.17 4.34
N ILE A 122 -18.00 9.21 3.68
CA ILE A 122 -18.60 9.44 2.39
C ILE A 122 -20.07 9.73 2.68
N THR A 123 -20.43 11.00 2.60
CA THR A 123 -21.82 11.38 2.39
C THR A 123 -22.13 11.10 0.93
N VAL A 124 -23.03 10.13 0.70
CA VAL A 124 -23.67 9.92 -0.62
C VAL A 124 -24.83 10.88 -0.74
#